data_AF-Q9RAV3-F1
#
_entry.id   AF-Q9RAV3-F1
#
_cell.length_a   1.000
_cell.length_b   1.000
_cell.length_c   1.000
_cell.angle_alpha   90.00
_cell.angle_beta   90.00
_cell.angle_gamma   90.00
#
_symmetry.space_group_name_H-M   'P 1'
#
loop_
_entity.id
_entity.type
_entity.pdbx_description
1 polymer ?
#
loop_
_entity_poly.entity_id
_entity_poly.type
_entity_poly.pdbx_seq_one_letter_code
_entity_poly.pdbx_strand_id
1 'polypeptide(L)'
;MKTHKIVLTSMATLLIVSGTFLPSAKPEATTKTVSTYAGSTIMWSKNVVTFTYSGGSISKSSAIQNSGAIFPLNMSQKGIRKTQSSSSMQTYVGTYTGSGGIPTPWGNANLISQTRSLRTIIHGNGSYSGGWIN
;
A
#
# COMPACT_ATOMS: atom_id res chain seq x y z
N MET A 1 19.97 65.58 3.66
CA MET A 1 20.22 64.55 2.64
C MET A 1 20.14 63.19 3.31
N LYS A 2 19.13 62.35 2.96
CA LYS A 2 19.05 60.87 3.16
C LYS A 2 19.07 60.34 4.62
N THR A 3 18.20 59.47 5.13
CA THR A 3 17.08 58.67 4.59
C THR A 3 16.23 58.22 5.78
N HIS A 4 14.90 58.28 5.70
CA HIS A 4 13.99 57.69 6.67
C HIS A 4 14.05 56.16 6.60
N LYS A 5 14.13 55.48 7.75
CA LYS A 5 13.84 54.05 7.87
C LYS A 5 12.44 53.89 8.44
N ILE A 6 11.49 53.57 7.56
CA ILE A 6 10.19 53.01 7.93
C ILE A 6 10.33 51.51 7.72
N VAL A 7 10.24 50.72 8.79
CA VAL A 7 9.98 49.29 8.65
C VAL A 7 8.78 48.96 9.52
N LEU A 8 7.77 48.47 8.81
CA LEU A 8 6.38 48.26 9.18
C LEU A 8 6.28 47.06 10.13
N THR A 9 5.80 47.27 11.34
CA THR A 9 5.35 46.19 12.22
C THR A 9 4.11 45.57 11.58
N SER A 10 4.24 44.40 10.96
CA SER A 10 3.11 43.68 10.40
C SER A 10 2.19 43.24 11.54
N MET A 11 1.08 43.97 11.68
CA MET A 11 -0.04 43.61 12.53
C MET A 11 -0.60 42.26 12.07
N ALA A 12 -0.62 41.27 12.97
CA ALA A 12 -1.44 40.09 12.80
C ALA A 12 -2.91 40.52 12.83
N THR A 13 -3.52 40.63 11.65
CA THR A 13 -4.95 40.90 11.53
C THR A 13 -5.72 39.66 11.98
N LEU A 14 -6.20 39.70 13.23
CA LEU A 14 -7.18 38.77 13.77
C LEU A 14 -8.53 39.04 13.08
N LEU A 15 -8.86 38.23 12.07
CA LEU A 15 -10.15 38.32 11.37
C LEU A 15 -11.22 37.57 12.20
N ILE A 16 -11.84 38.26 13.16
CA ILE A 16 -13.11 37.81 13.76
C ILE A 16 -14.21 38.24 12.78
N VAL A 17 -14.55 37.36 11.84
CA VAL A 17 -15.77 37.51 11.02
C VAL A 17 -16.88 36.70 11.69
N SER A 18 -17.96 37.42 11.98
CA SER A 18 -19.21 36.93 12.50
C SER A 18 -19.72 35.69 11.74
N GLY A 19 -19.83 34.57 12.47
CA GLY A 19 -20.91 33.58 12.31
C GLY A 19 -20.99 32.72 11.04
N THR A 20 -20.13 32.89 10.04
CA THR A 20 -20.08 31.98 8.89
C THR A 20 -18.96 30.97 9.09
N PHE A 21 -19.31 29.77 9.55
CA PHE A 21 -18.44 28.61 9.43
C PHE A 21 -18.07 28.45 7.96
N LEU A 22 -16.83 28.78 7.60
CA LEU A 22 -16.26 28.37 6.32
C LEU A 22 -16.41 26.85 6.25
N PRO A 23 -17.06 26.28 5.22
CA PRO A 23 -17.13 24.84 5.08
C PRO A 23 -15.70 24.32 5.05
N SER A 24 -15.32 23.52 6.05
CA SER A 24 -14.03 22.85 6.07
C SER A 24 -13.86 22.14 4.74
N ALA A 25 -12.91 22.59 3.91
CA ALA A 25 -12.69 22.03 2.60
C ALA A 25 -12.44 20.54 2.76
N LYS A 26 -13.33 19.71 2.19
CA LYS A 26 -13.17 18.26 2.27
C LYS A 26 -11.81 17.94 1.64
N PRO A 27 -10.91 17.22 2.34
CA PRO A 27 -9.60 16.92 1.79
C PRO A 27 -9.76 16.21 0.43
N GLU A 28 -8.94 16.59 -0.54
CA GLU A 28 -8.99 16.00 -1.87
C GLU A 28 -8.71 14.49 -1.79
N ALA A 29 -9.43 13.70 -2.59
CA ALA A 29 -9.27 12.25 -2.63
C ALA A 29 -8.13 11.87 -3.57
N THR A 30 -7.08 11.26 -3.02
CA THR A 30 -5.93 10.79 -3.78
C THR A 30 -5.99 9.28 -3.96
N THR A 31 -5.71 8.79 -5.17
CA THR A 31 -5.58 7.35 -5.44
C THR A 31 -4.11 6.97 -5.57
N LYS A 32 -3.71 5.88 -4.90
CA LYS A 32 -2.34 5.38 -4.89
C LYS A 32 -2.33 3.87 -5.11
N THR A 33 -1.33 3.41 -5.86
CA THR A 33 -1.03 1.98 -6.02
C THR A 33 0.30 1.68 -5.33
N VAL A 34 0.29 0.68 -4.45
CA VAL A 34 1.46 0.23 -3.71
C VAL A 34 1.69 -1.24 -3.95
N SER A 35 2.94 -1.66 -3.89
CA SER A 35 3.29 -3.07 -3.99
C SER A 35 4.12 -3.53 -2.82
N THR A 36 3.70 -4.64 -2.21
CA THR A 36 4.53 -5.40 -1.29
C THR A 36 5.14 -6.55 -2.07
N TYR A 37 6.47 -6.52 -2.23
CA TYR A 37 7.23 -7.56 -2.89
C TYR A 37 7.99 -8.36 -1.84
N ALA A 38 8.07 -9.68 -2.03
CA ALA A 38 8.88 -10.52 -1.19
C ALA A 38 9.44 -11.72 -1.98
N GLY A 39 10.69 -12.09 -1.69
CA GLY A 39 11.42 -13.11 -2.43
C GLY A 39 12.66 -12.52 -3.11
N SER A 40 13.08 -13.15 -4.20
CA SER A 40 14.27 -12.80 -4.97
C SER A 40 13.96 -12.76 -6.47
N THR A 41 14.94 -12.34 -7.27
CA THR A 41 14.82 -12.30 -8.74
C THR A 41 14.50 -13.64 -9.37
N ILE A 42 14.85 -14.76 -8.71
CA ILE A 42 14.58 -16.12 -9.22
C ILE A 42 13.22 -16.66 -8.79
N MET A 43 12.60 -16.12 -7.73
CA MET A 43 11.29 -16.55 -7.24
C MET A 43 10.69 -15.49 -6.32
N TRP A 44 9.49 -15.00 -6.66
CA TRP A 44 8.90 -13.86 -5.96
C TRP A 44 7.38 -13.90 -5.86
N SER A 45 6.91 -13.20 -4.83
CA SER A 45 5.52 -12.93 -4.55
C SER A 45 5.30 -11.42 -4.46
N LYS A 46 4.19 -10.92 -4.99
CA LYS A 46 3.89 -9.50 -5.02
C LYS A 46 2.41 -9.25 -4.82
N ASN A 47 2.04 -8.62 -3.71
CA ASN A 47 0.71 -8.05 -3.55
C ASN A 47 0.72 -6.64 -4.13
N VAL A 48 -0.26 -6.31 -4.96
CA VAL A 48 -0.48 -4.94 -5.46
C VAL A 48 -1.82 -4.46 -4.93
N VAL A 49 -1.82 -3.33 -4.24
CA VAL A 49 -3.01 -2.74 -3.63
C VAL A 49 -3.19 -1.34 -4.19
N THR A 50 -4.37 -1.07 -4.76
CA THR A 50 -4.77 0.25 -5.22
C THR A 50 -5.85 0.78 -4.29
N PHE A 51 -5.68 1.99 -3.78
CA PHE A 51 -6.62 2.57 -2.81
C PHE A 51 -6.75 4.08 -2.96
N THR A 52 -7.94 4.57 -2.63
CA THR A 52 -8.27 6.00 -2.60
C THR A 52 -8.43 6.45 -1.16
N TYR A 53 -7.72 7.52 -0.77
CA TYR A 53 -7.73 8.04 0.59
C TYR A 53 -7.90 9.57 0.61
N SER A 54 -8.49 10.08 1.69
CA SER A 54 -8.72 11.50 1.96
C SER A 54 -8.97 11.69 3.45
N GLY A 55 -8.36 12.73 4.06
CA GLY A 55 -8.69 13.13 5.42
C GLY A 55 -8.53 12.04 6.48
N GLY A 56 -7.54 11.16 6.33
CA GLY A 56 -7.31 10.05 7.26
C GLY A 56 -8.21 8.83 7.04
N SER A 57 -9.03 8.82 5.97
CA SER A 57 -9.95 7.74 5.65
C SER A 57 -9.73 7.15 4.25
N ILE A 58 -9.93 5.85 4.11
CA ILE A 58 -9.88 5.08 2.87
C ILE A 58 -11.32 4.91 2.37
N SER A 59 -11.60 5.39 1.17
CA SER A 59 -12.95 5.33 0.56
C SER A 59 -13.12 4.15 -0.38
N LYS A 60 -12.06 3.76 -1.09
CA LYS A 60 -12.05 2.64 -2.04
C LYS A 60 -10.72 1.91 -1.98
N SER A 61 -10.76 0.61 -2.20
CA SER A 61 -9.54 -0.20 -2.24
C SER A 61 -9.78 -1.55 -2.93
N SER A 62 -8.78 -1.99 -3.70
CA SER A 62 -8.72 -3.28 -4.35
C SER A 62 -7.31 -3.84 -4.28
N ALA A 63 -7.20 -5.17 -4.37
CA ALA A 63 -5.91 -5.83 -4.32
C ALA A 63 -5.86 -6.99 -5.32
N ILE A 64 -4.68 -7.21 -5.90
CA ILE A 64 -4.37 -8.33 -6.78
C ILE A 64 -3.06 -8.99 -6.34
N GLN A 65 -2.87 -10.23 -6.78
CA GLN A 65 -1.61 -10.95 -6.62
C GLN A 65 -0.85 -11.01 -7.93
N ASN A 66 0.47 -10.98 -7.81
CA ASN A 66 1.40 -11.29 -8.86
C ASN A 66 2.49 -12.20 -8.28
N SER A 67 3.01 -13.12 -9.09
CA SER A 67 4.08 -14.01 -8.72
C SER A 67 4.91 -14.37 -9.95
N GLY A 68 6.13 -14.82 -9.71
CA GLY A 68 6.93 -15.42 -10.75
C GLY A 68 8.04 -16.28 -10.18
N ALA A 69 8.59 -17.12 -11.04
CA ALA A 69 9.69 -18.01 -10.73
C ALA A 69 10.45 -18.34 -12.02
N ILE A 70 11.74 -18.60 -11.88
CA ILE A 70 12.59 -19.14 -12.94
C ILE A 70 12.68 -20.65 -12.73
N PHE A 71 12.45 -21.41 -13.80
CA PHE A 71 12.56 -22.86 -13.80
C PHE A 71 13.91 -23.33 -13.20
N PRO A 72 13.95 -24.36 -12.34
CA PRO A 72 12.89 -25.32 -12.02
C PRO A 72 12.03 -24.95 -10.80
N LEU A 73 12.09 -23.69 -10.35
CA LEU A 73 11.20 -23.19 -9.29
C LEU A 73 9.81 -22.85 -9.84
N ASN A 74 8.84 -22.80 -8.95
CA ASN A 74 7.46 -22.40 -9.24
C ASN A 74 6.91 -21.54 -8.08
N MET A 75 6.09 -20.55 -8.41
CA MET A 75 5.37 -19.74 -7.42
C MET A 75 3.90 -19.61 -7.80
N SER A 76 3.05 -20.34 -7.07
CA SER A 76 1.60 -20.37 -7.29
C SER A 76 0.87 -19.38 -6.39
N GLN A 77 -0.06 -18.62 -6.98
CA GLN A 77 -0.96 -17.72 -6.27
C GLN A 77 -2.15 -18.50 -5.72
N LYS A 78 -2.49 -18.30 -4.45
CA LYS A 78 -3.61 -18.99 -3.78
C LYS A 78 -4.77 -18.06 -3.41
N GLY A 79 -4.73 -16.82 -3.84
CA GLY A 79 -5.73 -15.80 -3.58
C GLY A 79 -5.28 -14.76 -2.56
N ILE A 80 -5.89 -13.58 -2.67
CA ILE A 80 -5.72 -12.46 -1.74
C ILE A 80 -7.06 -12.08 -1.14
N ARG A 81 -7.07 -11.88 0.18
CA ARG A 81 -8.27 -11.51 0.93
C ARG A 81 -8.02 -10.27 1.76
N LYS A 82 -9.06 -9.45 1.93
CA LYS A 82 -9.07 -8.37 2.91
C LYS A 82 -9.39 -8.97 4.28
N THR A 83 -8.44 -8.93 5.21
CA THR A 83 -8.60 -9.49 6.57
C THR A 83 -9.03 -8.46 7.60
N GLN A 84 -8.81 -7.18 7.33
CA GLN A 84 -9.24 -6.08 8.19
C GLN A 84 -9.71 -4.91 7.33
N SER A 85 -10.82 -4.30 7.72
CA SER A 85 -11.43 -3.19 6.99
C SER A 85 -11.95 -2.14 7.97
N SER A 86 -11.18 -1.08 8.17
CA SER A 86 -11.65 0.18 8.76
C SER A 86 -11.45 1.33 7.77
N SER A 87 -12.04 2.48 8.07
CA SER A 87 -11.78 3.72 7.31
C SER A 87 -10.32 4.14 7.44
N SER A 88 -9.71 4.02 8.61
CA SER A 88 -8.33 4.45 8.86
C SER A 88 -7.27 3.46 8.39
N MET A 89 -7.61 2.16 8.28
CA MET A 89 -6.66 1.10 7.98
C MET A 89 -7.32 -0.11 7.33
N GLN A 90 -6.68 -0.68 6.31
CA GLN A 90 -7.12 -1.94 5.72
C GLN A 90 -5.95 -2.89 5.51
N THR A 91 -6.18 -4.16 5.76
CA THR A 91 -5.16 -5.21 5.67
C THR A 91 -5.56 -6.23 4.64
N TYR A 92 -4.64 -6.51 3.71
CA TYR A 92 -4.75 -7.54 2.71
C TYR A 92 -3.72 -8.64 2.95
N VAL A 93 -4.14 -9.89 2.82
CA VAL A 93 -3.29 -11.06 2.98
C VAL A 93 -3.41 -11.92 1.74
N GLY A 94 -2.30 -12.04 1.01
CA GLY A 94 -2.15 -12.90 -0.16
C GLY A 94 -1.41 -14.18 0.21
N THR A 95 -1.93 -15.33 -0.18
CA THR A 95 -1.24 -16.62 0.04
C THR A 95 -0.51 -17.06 -1.22
N TYR A 96 0.69 -17.58 -1.05
CA TYR A 96 1.56 -18.06 -2.12
C TYR A 96 2.17 -19.41 -1.74
N THR A 97 2.30 -20.30 -2.72
CA THR A 97 3.01 -21.57 -2.56
C THR A 97 4.22 -21.58 -3.49
N GLY A 98 5.41 -21.53 -2.90
CA GLY A 98 6.67 -21.72 -3.60
C GLY A 98 7.01 -23.21 -3.63
N SER A 99 7.35 -23.73 -4.80
CA SER A 99 7.84 -25.10 -4.94
C SER A 99 9.08 -25.15 -5.83
N GLY A 100 9.88 -26.20 -5.64
CA GLY A 100 11.09 -26.44 -6.41
C GLY A 100 11.20 -27.93 -6.69
N GLY A 101 11.59 -28.28 -7.91
CA GLY A 101 11.64 -29.66 -8.34
C GLY A 101 12.81 -29.98 -9.24
N ILE A 102 12.93 -31.27 -9.56
CA ILE A 102 13.87 -31.75 -10.57
C ILE A 102 13.08 -31.90 -11.88
N PRO A 103 13.59 -31.37 -13.02
CA PRO A 103 13.04 -31.69 -14.34
C PRO A 103 13.06 -33.20 -14.56
N THR A 104 11.92 -33.79 -14.88
CA THR A 104 11.87 -35.18 -15.33
C THR A 104 11.21 -35.24 -16.72
N PRO A 105 11.44 -36.31 -17.51
CA PRO A 105 10.90 -36.42 -18.87
C PRO A 105 9.36 -36.39 -18.96
N TRP A 106 8.67 -36.56 -17.85
CA TRP A 106 7.20 -36.56 -17.72
C TRP A 106 6.66 -35.37 -16.90
N GLY A 107 7.50 -34.37 -16.60
CA GLY A 107 7.11 -33.15 -15.87
C GLY A 107 8.03 -32.82 -14.69
N ASN A 108 7.65 -31.85 -13.87
CA ASN A 108 8.43 -31.49 -12.68
C ASN A 108 8.04 -32.35 -11.46
N ALA A 109 9.01 -33.03 -10.86
CA ALA A 109 8.85 -33.65 -9.54
C ALA A 109 9.17 -32.62 -8.46
N ASN A 110 8.15 -32.11 -7.74
CA ASN A 110 8.34 -31.15 -6.64
C ASN A 110 9.02 -31.85 -5.44
N LEU A 111 10.26 -31.49 -5.12
CA LEU A 111 10.97 -31.98 -3.92
C LEU A 111 10.65 -31.14 -2.69
N ILE A 112 10.39 -29.85 -2.88
CA ILE A 112 10.13 -28.89 -1.81
C ILE A 112 8.88 -28.08 -2.15
N SER A 113 8.05 -27.83 -1.13
CA SER A 113 6.88 -26.97 -1.23
C SER A 113 6.66 -26.25 0.09
N GLN A 114 6.52 -24.94 0.03
CA GLN A 114 6.22 -24.11 1.19
C GLN A 114 5.13 -23.11 0.85
N THR A 115 4.11 -23.06 1.70
CA THR A 115 3.04 -22.06 1.60
C THR A 115 3.28 -20.99 2.65
N ARG A 116 3.27 -19.73 2.22
CA ARG A 116 3.40 -18.56 3.10
C ARG A 116 2.41 -17.48 2.71
N SER A 117 2.11 -16.60 3.66
CA SER A 117 1.23 -15.46 3.43
C SER A 117 2.01 -14.15 3.45
N LEU A 118 1.72 -13.30 2.48
CA LEU A 118 2.27 -11.95 2.35
C LEU A 118 1.19 -10.95 2.76
N ARG A 119 1.50 -10.08 3.72
CA ARG A 119 0.58 -9.05 4.21
C ARG A 119 0.91 -7.69 3.62
N THR A 120 -0.12 -6.93 3.33
CA THR A 120 -0.05 -5.51 2.95
C THR A 120 -1.06 -4.72 3.77
N ILE A 121 -0.61 -3.71 4.50
CA ILE A 121 -1.43 -2.80 5.29
C ILE A 121 -1.39 -1.44 4.61
N ILE A 122 -2.56 -0.84 4.39
CA ILE A 122 -2.72 0.51 3.88
C ILE A 122 -3.41 1.38 4.92
N HIS A 123 -3.06 2.66 4.96
CA HIS A 123 -3.59 3.63 5.92
C HIS A 123 -4.28 4.80 5.22
N GLY A 124 -5.28 5.40 5.87
CA GLY A 124 -6.04 6.54 5.36
C GLY A 124 -5.26 7.85 5.21
N ASN A 125 -3.99 7.86 5.64
CA ASN A 125 -3.03 8.93 5.36
C ASN A 125 -2.14 8.65 4.12
N GLY A 126 -2.37 7.56 3.38
CA GLY A 126 -1.60 7.22 2.18
C GLY A 126 -0.32 6.42 2.43
N SER A 127 0.03 6.15 3.69
CA SER A 127 1.14 5.26 4.04
C SER A 127 0.76 3.79 3.85
N TYR A 128 1.77 2.93 3.69
CA TYR A 128 1.59 1.50 3.59
C TYR A 128 2.77 0.76 4.23
N SER A 129 2.53 -0.48 4.65
CA SER A 129 3.56 -1.40 5.12
C SER A 129 3.22 -2.82 4.68
N GLY A 130 4.19 -3.73 4.70
CA GLY A 130 3.94 -5.11 4.31
C GLY A 130 5.14 -6.01 4.52
N GLY A 131 4.90 -7.31 4.49
CA GLY A 131 5.93 -8.32 4.71
C GLY A 131 5.34 -9.71 4.90
N TRP A 132 6.23 -10.70 4.94
CA TRP A 132 5.85 -12.09 5.23
C TRP A 132 5.21 -12.20 6.60
N ILE A 133 4.22 -13.09 6.69
CA ILE A 133 3.57 -13.49 7.94
C ILE A 133 3.60 -15.01 8.02
N ASN A 134 3.68 -15.51 9.24
CA ASN A 134 3.63 -16.94 9.51
C ASN A 134 2.19 -17.44 9.50
#